data_AF-A0A9P8DGI8-F1
#
_entry.id   AF-A0A9P8DGI8-F1
#
_cell.length_a   1.000
_cell.length_b   1.000
_cell.length_c   1.000
_cell.angle_alpha   90.00
_cell.angle_beta   90.00
_cell.angle_gamma   90.00
#
_symmetry.space_group_name_H-M   'P 1'
#
loop_
_entity.id
_entity.type
_entity.pdbx_description
1 polymer ?
#
loop_
_entity_poly.entity_id
_entity_poly.type
_entity_poly.pdbx_seq_one_letter_code
_entity_poly.pdbx_strand_id
1 'polypeptide(L)'
;MLIQILHRICACFTRVYIVVDGIDECDNRVEANVKCLAELALSQGNNVINMALFSRDESIMRTRLEKDFPHVEIEAHTEDLQLYVASELSERIASKRLRLRDPNLKDLVMTRLVREAKGMFRWVACQLDYMCELPTDRARREALSKLPPSLYATYDRILLRIDGCNDAVKRIVKGALLMLATTFSSLCFEEICEAISLEDGATTLEDDKIVKEKELLRWCSNLIRVDKSGSFANGKRIQFVHFTVQEYIQSLKTRNSDHQYPNLREYAVSRVDGIDFFSFLCLRFLTMEDMERFPPTSDITCSIEDMLARRRRRTFYRKSVLS
;
A
#
# COMPACT_ATOMS: atom_id res chain seq x y z
N MET A 1 -29.78 -4.80 -3.46
CA MET A 1 -29.52 -6.26 -3.46
C MET A 1 -28.70 -6.69 -2.24
N LEU A 2 -27.50 -6.15 -2.01
CA LEU A 2 -26.62 -6.55 -0.88
C LEU A 2 -27.28 -6.37 0.52
N ILE A 3 -27.90 -5.23 0.78
CA ILE A 3 -28.56 -4.93 2.08
C ILE A 3 -29.68 -5.93 2.39
N GLN A 4 -30.47 -6.30 1.40
CA GLN A 4 -31.55 -7.28 1.57
C GLN A 4 -30.99 -8.67 1.92
N ILE A 5 -29.85 -9.04 1.33
CA ILE A 5 -29.15 -10.28 1.65
C ILE A 5 -28.60 -10.22 3.08
N LEU A 6 -27.90 -9.13 3.43
CA LEU A 6 -27.37 -8.92 4.78
C LEU A 6 -28.50 -8.97 5.82
N HIS A 7 -29.63 -8.32 5.56
CA HIS A 7 -30.79 -8.35 6.44
C HIS A 7 -31.33 -9.77 6.63
N ARG A 8 -31.45 -10.56 5.55
CA ARG A 8 -31.88 -11.97 5.62
C ARG A 8 -30.90 -12.83 6.41
N ILE A 9 -29.60 -12.64 6.20
CA ILE A 9 -28.56 -13.34 6.96
C ILE A 9 -28.64 -12.96 8.43
N CYS A 10 -28.76 -11.67 8.75
CA CYS A 10 -28.86 -11.20 10.13
C CYS A 10 -30.09 -11.77 10.85
N ALA A 11 -31.21 -11.91 10.15
CA ALA A 11 -32.43 -12.50 10.70
C ALA A 11 -32.30 -13.99 11.08
N CYS A 12 -31.26 -14.69 10.61
CA CYS A 12 -30.97 -16.06 11.04
C CYS A 12 -30.30 -16.14 12.42
N PHE A 13 -29.87 -15.02 12.99
CA PHE A 13 -29.17 -14.97 14.27
C PHE A 13 -29.98 -14.19 15.31
N THR A 14 -29.78 -14.53 16.58
CA THR A 14 -30.41 -13.83 17.71
C THR A 14 -29.72 -12.51 18.04
N ARG A 15 -28.43 -12.39 17.68
CA ARG A 15 -27.64 -11.18 17.83
C ARG A 15 -26.49 -11.18 16.83
N VAL A 16 -26.25 -10.03 16.20
CA VAL A 16 -25.23 -9.81 15.17
C VAL A 16 -24.48 -8.54 15.54
N TYR A 17 -23.16 -8.57 15.41
CA TYR A 17 -22.30 -7.41 15.52
C TYR A 17 -21.69 -7.11 14.16
N ILE A 18 -21.88 -5.89 13.68
CA ILE A 18 -21.32 -5.40 12.42
C ILE A 18 -20.35 -4.28 12.75
N VAL A 19 -19.08 -4.46 12.41
CA VAL A 19 -18.05 -3.42 12.52
C VAL A 19 -17.67 -3.03 11.10
N VAL A 20 -17.88 -1.76 10.76
CA VAL A 20 -17.48 -1.19 9.47
C VAL A 20 -16.33 -0.23 9.71
N ASP A 21 -15.17 -0.55 9.17
CA ASP A 21 -13.97 0.27 9.26
C ASP A 21 -13.75 1.06 7.95
N GLY A 22 -13.46 2.35 8.06
CA GLY A 22 -13.20 3.24 6.91
C GLY A 22 -14.41 3.47 6.01
N ILE A 23 -15.60 3.74 6.56
CA ILE A 23 -16.81 4.00 5.75
C ILE A 23 -16.67 5.24 4.83
N ASP A 24 -15.84 6.21 5.20
CA ASP A 24 -15.48 7.37 4.38
C ASP A 24 -14.64 6.98 3.13
N GLU A 25 -14.04 5.79 3.12
CA GLU A 25 -13.29 5.26 1.97
C GLU A 25 -14.19 4.56 0.93
N CYS A 26 -15.49 4.42 1.21
CA CYS A 26 -16.44 3.72 0.35
C CYS A 26 -16.91 4.59 -0.82
N ASP A 27 -16.15 4.52 -1.93
CA ASP A 27 -16.41 5.10 -3.27
C ASP A 27 -17.00 6.52 -3.27
N ASN A 28 -17.42 7.03 -4.44
CA ASN A 28 -17.98 8.38 -4.52
C ASN A 28 -19.42 8.46 -3.97
N ARG A 29 -19.92 7.40 -3.30
CA ARG A 29 -21.30 7.30 -2.79
C ARG A 29 -21.36 7.15 -1.27
N VAL A 30 -20.37 7.69 -0.55
CA VAL A 30 -20.31 7.71 0.93
C VAL A 30 -21.68 8.02 1.53
N GLU A 31 -22.38 9.05 1.05
CA GLU A 31 -23.71 9.41 1.56
C GLU A 31 -24.76 8.30 1.43
N ALA A 32 -24.82 7.65 0.26
CA ALA A 32 -25.76 6.55 0.03
C ALA A 32 -25.36 5.32 0.86
N ASN A 33 -24.06 5.04 0.98
CA ASN A 33 -23.53 3.91 1.74
C ASN A 33 -23.84 4.07 3.24
N VAL A 34 -23.60 5.26 3.80
CA VAL A 34 -23.94 5.64 5.17
C VAL A 34 -25.43 5.50 5.43
N LYS A 35 -26.28 6.04 4.54
CA LYS A 35 -27.74 5.93 4.67
C LYS A 35 -28.20 4.47 4.69
N CYS A 36 -27.66 3.66 3.78
CA CYS A 36 -27.99 2.25 3.68
C CYS A 36 -27.59 1.44 4.93
N LEU A 37 -26.43 1.73 5.53
CA LEU A 37 -25.98 1.08 6.75
C LEU A 37 -26.82 1.51 7.97
N ALA A 38 -27.20 2.78 8.05
CA ALA A 38 -28.13 3.26 9.06
C ALA A 38 -29.51 2.58 8.94
N GLU A 39 -30.07 2.49 7.73
CA GLU A 39 -31.32 1.76 7.47
C GLU A 39 -31.25 0.28 7.86
N LEU A 40 -30.09 -0.37 7.66
CA LEU A 40 -29.86 -1.76 8.07
C LEU A 40 -29.80 -1.89 9.60
N ALA A 41 -29.14 -0.97 10.30
CA ALA A 41 -29.05 -0.98 11.76
C ALA A 41 -30.41 -0.71 12.43
N LEU A 42 -31.24 0.13 11.80
CA LEU A 42 -32.54 0.57 12.30
C LEU A 42 -33.72 -0.27 11.83
N SER A 43 -33.48 -1.37 11.10
CA SER A 43 -34.58 -2.15 10.52
C SER A 43 -35.52 -2.65 11.62
N GLN A 44 -36.76 -2.16 11.54
CA GLN A 44 -37.78 -2.30 12.58
C GLN A 44 -38.09 -3.77 12.83
N GLY A 45 -37.80 -4.26 14.04
CA GLY A 45 -38.39 -5.49 14.53
C GLY A 45 -37.54 -6.33 15.47
N ASN A 46 -36.21 -6.25 15.41
CA ASN A 46 -35.42 -7.33 16.02
C ASN A 46 -34.30 -6.96 17.00
N ASN A 47 -33.82 -5.71 17.14
CA ASN A 47 -32.64 -5.38 18.00
C ASN A 47 -31.44 -6.35 17.86
N VAL A 48 -31.43 -7.13 16.76
CA VAL A 48 -30.49 -8.22 16.52
C VAL A 48 -29.16 -7.60 16.13
N ILE A 49 -29.17 -6.51 15.35
CA ILE A 49 -27.99 -5.89 14.79
C ILE A 49 -27.44 -4.83 15.75
N ASN A 50 -26.18 -4.99 16.14
CA ASN A 50 -25.39 -4.04 16.89
C ASN A 50 -24.31 -3.54 15.91
N MET A 51 -24.22 -2.24 15.65
CA MET A 51 -23.34 -1.72 14.61
C MET A 51 -22.39 -0.66 15.15
N ALA A 52 -21.12 -0.76 14.78
CA ALA A 52 -20.10 0.25 15.01
C ALA A 52 -19.52 0.69 13.66
N LEU A 53 -19.52 2.01 13.42
CA LEU A 53 -19.00 2.63 12.21
C LEU A 53 -17.77 3.45 12.58
N PHE A 54 -16.65 3.17 11.92
CA PHE A 54 -15.40 3.93 12.08
C PHE A 54 -15.17 4.74 10.82
N SER A 55 -14.93 6.03 10.99
CA SER A 55 -14.67 6.97 9.91
C SER A 55 -13.73 8.07 10.35
N ARG A 56 -13.20 8.82 9.37
CA ARG A 56 -12.71 10.16 9.64
C ARG A 56 -13.83 11.10 10.08
N ASP A 57 -13.44 12.14 10.78
CA ASP A 57 -14.34 13.14 11.33
C ASP A 57 -14.74 14.19 10.27
N GLU A 58 -15.52 13.75 9.28
CA GLU A 58 -16.02 14.59 8.20
C GLU A 58 -17.42 15.13 8.48
N SER A 59 -17.73 16.33 7.97
CA SER A 59 -19.03 16.98 8.19
C SER A 59 -20.22 16.15 7.71
N ILE A 60 -20.05 15.42 6.60
CA ILE A 60 -21.08 14.53 6.05
C ILE A 60 -21.37 13.36 6.98
N MET A 61 -20.34 12.79 7.62
CA MET A 61 -20.46 11.71 8.57
C MET A 61 -21.22 12.16 9.82
N ARG A 62 -20.83 13.31 10.39
CA ARG A 62 -21.53 13.90 11.54
C ARG A 62 -23.01 14.12 11.22
N THR A 63 -23.30 14.84 10.13
CA THR A 63 -24.67 15.23 9.77
C THR A 63 -25.59 14.03 9.51
N ARG A 64 -25.05 12.95 8.93
CA ARG A 64 -25.86 11.79 8.53
C ARG A 64 -26.04 10.76 9.64
N LEU A 65 -25.07 10.60 10.54
CA LEU A 65 -25.11 9.59 11.58
C LEU A 65 -25.58 10.10 12.95
N GLU A 66 -25.53 11.41 13.21
CA GLU A 66 -25.82 12.01 14.53
C GLU A 66 -27.17 11.59 15.14
N LYS A 67 -28.20 11.37 14.32
CA LYS A 67 -29.53 10.99 14.82
C LYS A 67 -29.63 9.54 15.27
N ASP A 68 -28.86 8.66 14.62
CA ASP A 68 -29.06 7.21 14.67
C ASP A 68 -27.91 6.51 15.41
N PHE A 69 -26.74 7.14 15.50
CA PHE A 69 -25.53 6.60 16.11
C PHE A 69 -24.93 7.60 17.11
N PRO A 70 -24.69 7.17 18.37
CA PRO A 70 -23.87 7.95 19.29
C PRO A 70 -22.45 8.14 18.72
N HIS A 71 -21.98 9.39 18.72
CA HIS A 71 -20.63 9.71 18.30
C HIS A 71 -19.64 9.50 19.45
N VAL A 72 -18.54 8.80 19.16
CA VAL A 72 -17.40 8.64 20.06
C VAL A 72 -16.17 9.11 19.31
N GLU A 73 -15.59 10.21 19.79
CA GLU A 73 -14.32 10.70 19.26
C GLU A 73 -13.18 9.81 19.77
N ILE A 74 -12.36 9.32 18.84
CA ILE A 74 -11.18 8.52 19.15
C ILE A 74 -9.96 9.36 18.78
N GLU A 75 -9.30 9.91 19.78
CA GLU A 75 -8.04 10.64 19.62
C GLU A 75 -6.90 9.90 20.31
N ALA A 76 -5.73 9.90 19.69
CA ALA A 76 -4.53 9.34 20.29
C ALA A 76 -4.04 10.25 21.42
N HIS A 77 -3.95 9.72 22.64
CA HIS A 77 -3.38 10.49 23.74
C HIS A 77 -1.84 10.46 23.70
N THR A 78 -1.23 11.39 24.44
CA THR A 78 0.24 11.49 24.47
C THR A 78 0.86 10.23 25.07
N GLU A 79 0.18 9.62 26.04
CA GLU A 79 0.55 8.37 26.71
C GLU A 79 0.55 7.20 25.73
N ASP A 80 -0.45 7.11 24.83
CA ASP A 80 -0.52 6.07 23.80
C ASP A 80 0.66 6.18 22.84
N LEU A 81 0.99 7.41 22.43
CA LEU A 81 2.17 7.69 21.59
C LEU A 81 3.47 7.35 22.31
N GLN A 82 3.60 7.66 23.59
CA GLN A 82 4.79 7.30 24.38
C GLN A 82 4.98 5.79 24.43
N LEU A 83 3.91 5.04 24.73
CA LEU A 83 3.93 3.58 24.77
C LEU A 83 4.28 3.00 23.40
N TYR A 84 3.66 3.51 22.33
CA TYR A 84 3.94 3.07 20.98
C TYR A 84 5.40 3.33 20.56
N VAL A 85 5.89 4.57 20.74
CA VAL A 85 7.27 4.93 20.39
C VAL A 85 8.25 4.07 21.19
N ALA A 86 8.02 3.86 22.48
CA ALA A 86 8.86 3.01 23.32
C ALA A 86 8.89 1.55 22.83
N SER A 87 7.72 0.99 22.48
CA SER A 87 7.59 -0.36 21.95
C SER A 87 8.33 -0.52 20.62
N GLU A 88 8.03 0.34 19.63
CA GLU A 88 8.62 0.30 18.29
C GLU A 88 10.14 0.51 18.30
N LEU A 89 10.63 1.38 19.19
CA LEU A 89 12.06 1.62 19.37
C LEU A 89 12.75 0.41 20.01
N SER A 90 12.13 -0.17 21.03
CA SER A 90 12.66 -1.37 21.71
C SER A 90 12.73 -2.56 20.76
N GLU A 91 11.69 -2.80 19.94
CA GLU A 91 11.66 -3.86 18.95
C GLU A 91 12.78 -3.70 17.90
N ARG A 92 12.97 -2.48 17.37
CA ARG A 92 14.03 -2.20 16.36
C ARG A 92 15.43 -2.35 16.93
N ILE A 93 15.63 -2.00 18.20
CA ILE A 93 16.91 -2.21 18.90
C ILE A 93 17.14 -3.70 19.15
N ALA A 94 16.15 -4.42 19.66
CA ALA A 94 16.23 -5.86 19.94
C ALA A 94 16.50 -6.69 18.67
N SER A 95 15.86 -6.33 17.56
CA SER A 95 16.08 -6.95 16.24
C SER A 95 17.37 -6.49 15.54
N LYS A 96 18.18 -5.61 16.18
CA LYS A 96 19.42 -5.03 15.65
C LYS A 96 19.25 -4.21 14.36
N ARG A 97 18.01 -3.86 13.98
CA ARG A 97 17.67 -2.96 12.87
C ARG A 97 18.08 -1.52 13.16
N LEU A 98 17.96 -1.10 14.42
CA LEU A 98 18.44 0.18 14.90
C LEU A 98 19.56 -0.02 15.92
N ARG A 99 20.75 0.52 15.64
CA ARG A 99 21.91 0.42 16.54
C ARG A 99 22.29 1.81 17.03
N LEU A 100 21.88 2.13 18.26
CA LEU A 100 22.25 3.36 18.95
C LEU A 100 23.47 3.07 19.83
N ARG A 101 24.56 3.82 19.63
CA ARG A 101 25.79 3.67 20.43
C ARG A 101 25.81 4.60 21.62
N ASP A 102 25.26 5.81 21.47
CA ASP A 102 25.03 6.76 22.56
C ASP A 102 23.71 6.43 23.29
N PRO A 103 23.74 6.10 24.59
CA PRO A 103 22.54 5.86 25.39
C PRO A 103 21.56 7.04 25.38
N ASN A 104 22.07 8.28 25.37
CA ASN A 104 21.24 9.48 25.40
C ASN A 104 20.46 9.70 24.09
N LEU A 105 20.91 9.07 22.99
CA LEU A 105 20.21 9.19 21.72
C LEU A 105 18.86 8.47 21.76
N LYS A 106 18.72 7.40 22.55
CA LYS A 106 17.44 6.71 22.71
C LYS A 106 16.38 7.65 23.29
N ASP A 107 16.72 8.35 24.36
CA ASP A 107 15.82 9.29 25.03
C ASP A 107 15.50 10.48 24.13
N LEU A 108 16.51 11.00 23.41
CA LEU A 108 16.30 12.06 22.43
C LEU A 108 15.33 11.65 21.31
N VAL A 109 15.47 10.43 20.77
CA VAL A 109 14.54 9.88 19.77
C VAL A 109 13.13 9.84 20.34
N MET A 110 12.97 9.28 21.54
CA MET A 110 11.67 9.15 22.19
C MET A 110 11.01 10.52 22.40
N THR A 111 11.71 11.47 23.01
CA THR A 111 11.18 12.82 23.27
C THR A 111 10.81 13.55 21.98
N ARG A 112 11.67 13.50 20.95
CA ARG A 112 11.42 14.22 19.69
C ARG A 112 10.25 13.63 18.91
N LEU A 113 10.17 12.30 18.81
CA LEU A 113 9.08 11.67 18.06
C LEU A 113 7.73 11.85 18.74
N VAL A 114 7.63 11.67 20.06
CA VAL A 114 6.37 11.90 20.80
C VAL A 114 5.88 13.34 20.61
N ARG A 115 6.79 14.31 20.75
CA ARG A 115 6.46 15.74 20.65
C ARG A 115 5.98 16.15 19.25
N GLU A 116 6.57 15.58 18.20
CA GLU A 116 6.32 16.02 16.82
C GLU A 116 5.31 15.14 16.07
N ALA A 117 4.92 13.99 16.62
CA ALA A 117 3.98 13.07 15.99
C ALA A 117 2.57 13.64 15.77
N LYS A 118 2.09 14.54 16.65
CA LYS A 118 0.73 15.13 16.58
C LYS A 118 -0.35 14.04 16.34
N GLY A 119 -0.35 12.98 17.15
CA GLY A 119 -1.29 11.85 17.02
C GLY A 119 -0.97 10.85 15.91
N MET A 120 0.02 11.09 15.04
CA MET A 120 0.27 10.25 13.86
C MET A 120 1.24 9.10 14.14
N PHE A 121 0.72 7.92 14.51
CA PHE A 121 1.50 6.69 14.65
C PHE A 121 2.26 6.30 13.37
N ARG A 122 1.63 6.44 12.21
CA ARG A 122 2.27 6.13 10.91
C ARG A 122 3.47 7.04 10.65
N TRP A 123 3.40 8.31 11.06
CA TRP A 123 4.51 9.24 10.94
C TRP A 123 5.70 8.78 11.79
N VAL A 124 5.46 8.37 13.04
CA VAL A 124 6.48 7.81 13.94
C VAL A 124 7.17 6.60 13.31
N ALA A 125 6.38 5.65 12.80
CA ALA A 125 6.91 4.45 12.15
C ALA A 125 7.87 4.80 11.00
N CYS A 126 7.47 5.72 10.12
CA CYS A 126 8.31 6.19 9.02
C CYS A 126 9.61 6.87 9.51
N GLN A 127 9.57 7.64 10.60
CA GLN A 127 10.79 8.26 11.14
C GLN A 127 11.75 7.21 11.73
N LEU A 128 11.22 6.23 12.45
CA LEU A 128 12.01 5.13 13.01
C LEU A 128 12.62 4.25 11.92
N ASP A 129 11.86 3.95 10.86
CA ASP A 129 12.37 3.21 9.71
C ASP A 129 13.47 4.00 9.00
N TYR A 130 13.31 5.31 8.79
CA TYR A 130 14.37 6.16 8.26
C TYR A 130 15.63 6.14 9.15
N MET A 131 15.47 6.20 10.48
CA MET A 131 16.61 6.13 11.41
C MET A 131 17.35 4.79 11.39
N CYS A 132 16.67 3.69 11.06
CA CYS A 132 17.31 2.38 10.89
C CYS A 132 18.27 2.36 9.69
N GLU A 133 17.98 3.14 8.65
CA GLU A 133 18.82 3.21 7.45
C GLU A 133 20.07 4.09 7.64
N LEU A 134 20.07 4.97 8.64
CA LEU A 134 21.18 5.90 8.87
C LEU A 134 22.39 5.16 9.48
N PRO A 135 23.61 5.37 8.95
CA PRO A 135 24.77 4.58 9.35
C PRO A 135 25.38 4.99 10.70
N THR A 136 25.12 6.22 11.16
CA THR A 136 25.77 6.79 12.35
C THR A 136 24.78 7.51 13.26
N ASP A 137 25.10 7.55 14.56
CA ASP A 137 24.35 8.33 15.55
C ASP A 137 24.37 9.83 15.25
N ARG A 138 25.42 10.34 14.61
CA ARG A 138 25.46 11.72 14.11
C ARG A 138 24.37 11.96 13.06
N ALA A 139 24.29 11.09 12.05
CA ALA A 139 23.25 11.19 11.03
C ALA A 139 21.84 11.10 11.62
N ARG A 140 21.64 10.25 12.64
CA ARG A 140 20.37 10.16 13.37
C ARG A 140 20.01 11.45 14.12
N ARG A 141 20.97 12.09 14.80
CA ARG A 141 20.75 13.40 15.43
C ARG A 141 20.41 14.48 14.41
N GLU A 142 21.11 14.49 13.27
CA GLU A 142 20.81 15.41 12.16
C GLU A 142 19.39 15.15 11.60
N ALA A 143 18.98 13.89 11.44
CA ALA A 143 17.62 13.54 11.01
C ALA A 143 16.55 13.99 12.03
N LEU A 144 16.80 13.84 13.33
CA LEU A 144 15.92 14.35 14.39
C LEU A 144 15.82 15.87 14.36
N SER A 145 16.83 16.59 13.86
CA SER A 145 16.75 18.05 13.69
C SER A 145 15.94 18.48 12.46
N LYS A 146 15.71 17.58 11.51
CA LYS A 146 15.03 17.81 10.22
C LYS A 146 13.83 16.90 10.04
N LEU A 147 13.05 16.75 11.12
CA LEU A 147 11.83 15.96 11.11
C LEU A 147 10.78 16.61 10.20
N PRO A 148 10.10 15.82 9.35
CA PRO A 148 9.11 16.34 8.42
C PRO A 148 7.86 16.78 9.19
N PRO A 149 7.24 17.93 8.86
CA PRO A 149 6.16 18.51 9.65
C PRO A 149 4.82 17.75 9.56
N SER A 150 4.70 16.83 8.60
CA SER A 150 3.49 16.05 8.33
C SER A 150 3.81 14.67 7.75
N LEU A 151 2.80 13.82 7.70
CA LEU A 151 2.89 12.53 7.02
C LEU A 151 3.15 12.68 5.52
N TYR A 152 2.53 13.67 4.87
CA TYR A 152 2.77 13.94 3.44
C TYR A 152 4.20 14.44 3.18
N ALA A 153 4.74 15.33 4.03
CA ALA A 153 6.14 15.73 3.95
C ALA A 153 7.12 14.56 4.20
N THR A 154 6.68 13.56 4.97
CA THR A 154 7.43 12.31 5.13
C THR A 154 7.48 11.52 3.82
N TYR A 155 6.35 11.42 3.12
CA TYR A 155 6.29 10.77 1.82
C TYR A 155 7.04 11.56 0.73
N ASP A 156 6.99 12.90 0.75
CA ASP A 156 7.81 13.74 -0.13
C ASP A 156 9.30 13.39 0.03
N ARG A 157 9.79 13.31 1.27
CA ARG A 157 11.18 12.92 1.55
C ARG A 157 11.53 11.51 1.05
N ILE A 158 10.60 10.56 1.16
CA ILE A 158 10.80 9.18 0.66
C ILE A 158 10.90 9.19 -0.86
N LEU A 159 9.98 9.85 -1.56
CA LEU A 159 10.00 9.91 -3.02
C LEU A 159 11.21 10.69 -3.54
N LEU A 160 11.62 11.78 -2.89
CA LEU A 160 12.84 12.52 -3.27
C LEU A 160 14.10 11.67 -3.18
N ARG A 161 14.19 10.77 -2.18
CA ARG A 161 15.30 9.82 -2.08
C ARG A 161 15.30 8.84 -3.23
N ILE A 162 14.13 8.35 -3.62
CA ILE A 162 13.96 7.45 -4.77
C ILE A 162 14.31 8.20 -6.06
N ASP A 163 13.92 9.48 -6.16
CA ASP A 163 14.19 10.33 -7.31
C ASP A 163 15.69 10.64 -7.50
N GLY A 164 16.44 10.68 -6.40
CA GLY A 164 17.91 10.76 -6.44
C GLY A 164 18.61 9.45 -6.82
N CYS A 165 17.88 8.33 -6.99
CA CYS A 165 18.45 7.07 -7.45
C CYS A 165 18.57 7.04 -8.98
N ASN A 166 19.22 6.00 -9.51
CA ASN A 166 19.33 5.79 -10.96
C ASN A 166 17.96 5.51 -11.61
N ASP A 167 17.90 5.65 -12.94
CA ASP A 167 16.65 5.51 -13.70
C ASP A 167 16.00 4.14 -13.58
N ALA A 168 16.80 3.07 -13.44
CA ALA A 168 16.28 1.72 -13.24
C ALA A 168 15.49 1.59 -11.93
N VAL A 169 16.02 2.14 -10.83
CA VAL A 169 15.30 2.16 -9.53
C VAL A 169 14.03 2.98 -9.65
N LYS A 170 14.10 4.19 -10.23
CA LYS A 170 12.91 5.05 -10.41
C LYS A 170 11.82 4.34 -11.22
N ARG A 171 12.17 3.68 -12.32
CA ARG A 171 11.26 2.91 -13.18
C ARG A 171 10.60 1.77 -12.40
N ILE A 172 11.37 0.98 -11.67
CA ILE A 172 10.86 -0.15 -10.87
C ILE A 172 9.88 0.35 -9.80
N VAL A 173 10.23 1.42 -9.07
CA VAL A 173 9.33 1.98 -8.05
C VAL A 173 8.05 2.49 -8.68
N LYS A 174 8.14 3.31 -9.73
CA LYS A 174 6.96 3.84 -10.44
C LYS A 174 6.06 2.72 -10.95
N GLY A 175 6.65 1.69 -11.56
CA GLY A 175 5.93 0.48 -11.99
C GLY A 175 5.20 -0.18 -10.82
N ALA A 176 5.85 -0.37 -9.66
CA ALA A 176 5.21 -0.95 -8.49
C ALA A 176 4.03 -0.09 -7.98
N LEU A 177 4.15 1.23 -7.97
CA LEU A 177 3.07 2.14 -7.58
C LEU A 177 1.90 2.09 -8.57
N LEU A 178 2.17 2.06 -9.88
CA LEU A 178 1.17 1.90 -10.94
C LEU A 178 0.42 0.58 -10.81
N MET A 179 1.13 -0.52 -10.61
CA MET A 179 0.55 -1.85 -10.40
C MET A 179 -0.35 -1.89 -9.16
N LEU A 180 0.08 -1.27 -8.05
CA LEU A 180 -0.69 -1.22 -6.81
C LEU A 180 -1.90 -0.29 -6.86
N ALA A 181 -1.87 0.74 -7.70
CA ALA A 181 -3.04 1.59 -7.90
C ALA A 181 -4.16 0.90 -8.70
N THR A 182 -3.86 -0.23 -9.33
CA THR A 182 -4.90 -1.05 -9.95
C THR A 182 -5.73 -1.78 -8.91
N THR A 183 -7.02 -1.91 -9.18
CA THR A 183 -7.94 -2.72 -8.34
C THR A 183 -7.84 -4.21 -8.64
N PHE A 184 -6.81 -4.68 -9.36
CA PHE A 184 -6.62 -6.11 -9.63
C PHE A 184 -6.05 -6.78 -8.38
N SER A 185 -6.95 -7.08 -7.44
CA SER A 185 -6.74 -7.68 -6.11
C SER A 185 -6.13 -9.10 -6.11
N SER A 186 -5.58 -9.55 -7.24
CA SER A 186 -5.15 -10.92 -7.49
C SER A 186 -3.67 -11.06 -7.85
N LEU A 187 -2.90 -9.98 -7.95
CA LEU A 187 -1.49 -10.10 -8.32
C LEU A 187 -0.62 -10.47 -7.12
N CYS A 188 0.23 -11.49 -7.29
CA CYS A 188 1.26 -11.81 -6.31
C CYS A 188 2.52 -10.97 -6.52
N PHE A 189 3.40 -11.01 -5.52
CA PHE A 189 4.63 -10.24 -5.49
C PHE A 189 5.54 -10.58 -6.68
N GLU A 190 5.65 -11.86 -6.99
CA GLU A 190 6.45 -12.39 -8.08
C GLU A 190 5.93 -11.91 -9.43
N GLU A 191 4.61 -11.92 -9.62
CA GLU A 191 3.96 -11.36 -10.81
C GLU A 191 4.26 -9.88 -10.98
N ILE A 192 4.19 -9.09 -9.91
CA ILE A 192 4.51 -7.66 -9.98
C ILE A 192 5.99 -7.43 -10.29
N CYS A 193 6.89 -8.19 -9.67
CA CYS A 193 8.32 -8.10 -9.96
C CYS A 193 8.64 -8.41 -11.42
N GLU A 194 8.07 -9.49 -11.95
CA GLU A 194 8.23 -9.87 -13.36
C GLU A 194 7.71 -8.75 -14.27
N ALA A 195 6.48 -8.28 -14.02
CA ALA A 195 5.81 -7.26 -14.81
C ALA A 195 6.61 -5.95 -14.89
N ILE A 196 7.05 -5.42 -13.74
CA ILE A 196 7.77 -4.14 -13.66
C ILE A 196 9.23 -4.26 -14.09
N SER A 197 9.76 -5.47 -14.29
CA SER A 197 11.13 -5.68 -14.77
C SER A 197 11.26 -5.53 -16.28
N LEU A 198 10.14 -5.63 -17.00
CA LEU A 198 10.12 -5.45 -18.45
C LEU A 198 10.51 -4.01 -18.81
N GLU A 199 11.53 -3.88 -19.64
CA GLU A 199 12.02 -2.58 -20.15
C GLU A 199 11.27 -2.17 -21.42
N ASP A 200 11.25 -0.86 -21.66
CA ASP A 200 10.67 -0.29 -22.87
C ASP A 200 11.43 -0.81 -24.10
N GLY A 201 10.70 -1.32 -25.10
CA GLY A 201 11.28 -1.88 -26.32
C GLY A 201 11.88 -3.29 -26.18
N ALA A 202 11.97 -3.87 -24.98
CA ALA A 202 12.44 -5.25 -24.83
C ALA A 202 11.51 -6.27 -25.51
N THR A 203 12.05 -7.22 -26.27
CA THR A 203 11.27 -8.31 -26.89
C THR A 203 11.41 -9.63 -26.14
N THR A 204 12.29 -9.68 -25.13
CA THR A 204 12.57 -10.84 -24.28
C THR A 204 12.78 -10.38 -22.83
N LEU A 205 12.50 -11.26 -21.86
CA LEU A 205 12.76 -11.03 -20.45
C LEU A 205 13.66 -12.15 -19.92
N GLU A 206 14.85 -11.78 -19.47
CA GLU A 206 15.82 -12.72 -18.89
C GLU A 206 15.64 -12.78 -17.37
N ASP A 207 15.89 -13.94 -16.77
CA ASP A 207 15.61 -14.17 -15.33
C ASP A 207 16.48 -13.30 -14.40
N ASP A 208 17.67 -12.91 -14.86
CA ASP A 208 18.58 -12.02 -14.13
C ASP A 208 18.17 -10.53 -14.19
N LYS A 209 17.29 -10.17 -15.12
CA LYS A 209 16.66 -8.83 -15.19
C LYS A 209 15.49 -8.69 -14.22
N ILE A 210 14.94 -9.79 -13.71
CA ILE A 210 13.79 -9.75 -12.80
C ILE A 210 14.21 -9.21 -11.43
N VAL A 211 13.62 -8.09 -11.04
CA VAL A 211 13.81 -7.49 -9.71
C VAL A 211 13.39 -8.46 -8.62
N LYS A 212 14.20 -8.59 -7.58
CA LYS A 212 13.91 -9.48 -6.44
C LYS A 212 13.09 -8.75 -5.38
N GLU A 213 12.28 -9.52 -4.64
CA GLU A 213 11.46 -9.02 -3.53
C GLU A 213 12.24 -8.14 -2.55
N LYS A 214 13.41 -8.62 -2.13
CA LYS A 214 14.27 -7.90 -1.17
C LYS A 214 14.74 -6.56 -1.72
N GLU A 215 15.01 -6.48 -3.02
CA GLU A 215 15.47 -5.25 -3.67
C GLU A 215 14.31 -4.26 -3.79
N LEU A 216 13.13 -4.70 -4.27
CA LEU A 216 11.95 -3.83 -4.36
C LEU A 216 11.55 -3.26 -2.99
N LEU A 217 11.52 -4.12 -1.95
CA LEU A 217 11.23 -3.68 -0.58
C LEU A 217 12.31 -2.76 -0.01
N ARG A 218 13.58 -2.88 -0.43
CA ARG A 218 14.65 -1.97 0.03
C ARG A 218 14.35 -0.51 -0.32
N TRP A 219 13.78 -0.26 -1.51
CA TRP A 219 13.47 1.10 -1.94
C TRP A 219 12.11 1.58 -1.42
N CYS A 220 11.15 0.66 -1.27
CA CYS A 220 9.74 0.99 -1.09
C CYS A 220 9.12 0.52 0.24
N SER A 221 9.86 0.01 1.21
CA SER A 221 9.28 -0.54 2.46
C SER A 221 8.39 0.43 3.26
N ASN A 222 8.59 1.74 3.06
CA ASN A 222 7.76 2.79 3.67
C ASN A 222 6.51 3.15 2.86
N LEU A 223 6.35 2.59 1.67
CA LEU A 223 5.24 2.81 0.75
C LEU A 223 4.42 1.53 0.53
N ILE A 224 5.08 0.38 0.44
CA ILE A 224 4.50 -0.91 0.08
C ILE A 224 4.88 -1.97 1.13
N ARG A 225 4.00 -2.94 1.35
CA ARG A 225 4.24 -4.08 2.24
C ARG A 225 3.73 -5.38 1.63
N VAL A 226 4.31 -6.48 2.08
CA VAL A 226 3.75 -7.81 1.87
C VAL A 226 2.57 -8.00 2.82
N ASP A 227 1.42 -8.39 2.29
CA ASP A 227 0.27 -8.76 3.09
C ASP A 227 0.49 -10.15 3.73
N LYS A 228 0.45 -10.20 5.06
CA LYS A 228 0.66 -11.42 5.84
C LYS A 228 -0.63 -12.21 6.07
N SER A 229 -1.80 -11.60 5.79
CA SER A 229 -3.11 -12.14 6.15
C SER A 229 -3.70 -13.09 5.11
N GLY A 230 -3.10 -13.20 3.93
CA GLY A 230 -3.58 -14.08 2.87
C GLY A 230 -2.45 -14.57 1.99
N SER A 231 -1.96 -15.79 2.25
CA SER A 231 -1.24 -16.54 1.22
C SER A 231 -2.31 -17.10 0.27
N PHE A 232 -2.46 -16.50 -0.90
CA PHE A 232 -3.29 -17.11 -1.95
C PHE A 232 -2.55 -18.35 -2.49
N ALA A 233 -3.27 -19.22 -3.19
CA ALA A 233 -2.72 -20.41 -3.85
C ALA A 233 -1.50 -20.10 -4.76
N ASN A 234 -1.29 -18.83 -5.14
CA ASN A 234 -0.30 -18.38 -6.12
C ASN A 234 0.79 -17.44 -5.54
N GLY A 235 0.89 -17.24 -4.23
CA GLY A 235 2.00 -16.48 -3.62
C GLY A 235 1.61 -15.35 -2.67
N LYS A 236 2.57 -14.46 -2.38
CA LYS A 236 2.44 -13.34 -1.44
C LYS A 236 1.73 -12.15 -2.11
N ARG A 237 0.75 -11.53 -1.46
CA ARG A 237 0.18 -10.27 -1.96
C ARG A 237 1.01 -9.07 -1.54
N ILE A 238 1.00 -8.05 -2.38
CA ILE A 238 1.59 -6.74 -2.09
C ILE A 238 0.48 -5.70 -2.05
N GLN A 239 0.61 -4.75 -1.13
CA GLN A 239 -0.34 -3.65 -0.95
C GLN A 239 0.41 -2.40 -0.49
N PHE A 240 -0.23 -1.25 -0.56
CA PHE A 240 0.27 -0.08 0.16
C PHE A 240 0.39 -0.40 1.66
N VAL A 241 1.45 0.09 2.27
CA VAL A 241 1.71 -0.14 3.70
C VAL A 241 0.63 0.49 4.59
N HIS A 242 0.00 1.55 4.10
CA HIS A 242 -1.12 2.26 4.71
C HIS A 242 -1.87 3.04 3.64
N PHE A 243 -3.19 3.18 3.76
CA PHE A 243 -4.04 3.85 2.77
C PHE A 243 -3.61 5.31 2.50
N THR A 244 -3.08 6.01 3.51
CA THR A 244 -2.52 7.38 3.36
C THR A 244 -1.43 7.50 2.30
N VAL A 245 -0.73 6.40 1.96
CA VAL A 245 0.25 6.40 0.87
C VAL A 245 -0.45 6.55 -0.47
N GLN A 246 -1.56 5.82 -0.66
CA GLN A 246 -2.40 5.93 -1.85
C GLN A 246 -3.00 7.32 -1.97
N GLU A 247 -3.55 7.88 -0.89
CA GLU A 247 -4.07 9.25 -0.88
C GLU A 247 -3.01 10.28 -1.26
N TYR A 248 -1.82 10.15 -0.67
CA TYR A 248 -0.68 11.01 -0.97
C TYR A 248 -0.30 10.94 -2.46
N ILE A 249 -0.13 9.74 -3.00
CA ILE A 249 0.24 9.51 -4.41
C ILE A 249 -0.82 10.11 -5.36
N GLN A 250 -2.10 9.92 -5.05
CA GLN A 250 -3.20 10.50 -5.84
C GLN A 250 -3.21 12.03 -5.76
N SER A 251 -2.93 12.60 -4.58
CA SER A 251 -2.86 14.05 -4.39
C SER A 251 -1.76 14.72 -5.22
N LEU A 252 -0.70 13.99 -5.61
CA LEU A 252 0.38 14.53 -6.44
C LEU A 252 -0.12 15.02 -7.81
N LYS A 253 -1.24 14.49 -8.33
CA LYS A 253 -1.84 14.94 -9.60
C LYS A 253 -2.48 16.33 -9.51
N THR A 254 -3.13 16.61 -8.37
CA THR A 254 -3.95 17.81 -8.17
C THR A 254 -3.25 18.89 -7.35
N ARG A 255 -2.11 18.56 -6.72
CA ARG A 255 -1.22 19.52 -6.06
C ARG A 255 -0.71 20.55 -7.07
N ASN A 256 -1.12 21.81 -6.91
CA ASN A 256 -0.82 22.96 -7.78
C ASN A 256 0.67 23.15 -8.12
N SER A 257 0.98 23.95 -9.13
CA SER A 257 2.34 24.14 -9.67
C SER A 257 3.34 24.81 -8.72
N ASP A 258 2.89 25.44 -7.63
CA ASP A 258 3.73 26.20 -6.66
C ASP A 258 4.42 25.33 -5.59
N HIS A 259 4.57 24.03 -5.83
CA HIS A 259 5.11 23.12 -4.82
C HIS A 259 6.63 23.12 -4.76
N GLN A 260 7.14 22.87 -3.55
CA GLN A 260 8.56 22.75 -3.23
C GLN A 260 9.29 21.68 -4.07
N TYR A 261 8.57 20.67 -4.61
CA TYR A 261 9.13 19.52 -5.35
C TYR A 261 8.29 19.13 -6.58
N PRO A 262 8.40 19.84 -7.72
CA PRO A 262 7.57 19.58 -8.91
C PRO A 262 7.86 18.23 -9.59
N ASN A 263 9.09 17.72 -9.46
CA ASN A 263 9.53 16.42 -9.97
C ASN A 263 8.73 15.24 -9.38
N LEU A 264 8.17 15.38 -8.17
CA LEU A 264 7.40 14.30 -7.55
C LEU A 264 6.11 13.95 -8.30
N ARG A 265 5.63 14.82 -9.19
CA ARG A 265 4.47 14.53 -10.05
C ARG A 265 4.66 13.29 -10.92
N GLU A 266 5.89 12.90 -11.22
CA GLU A 266 6.16 11.67 -11.99
C GLU A 266 5.81 10.38 -11.24
N TYR A 267 5.60 10.45 -9.92
CA TYR A 267 5.14 9.33 -9.11
C TYR A 267 3.63 9.41 -8.82
N ALA A 268 2.93 10.40 -9.38
CA ALA A 268 1.50 10.53 -9.22
C ALA A 268 0.79 9.42 -9.98
N VAL A 269 -0.11 8.72 -9.31
CA VAL A 269 -0.82 7.58 -9.89
C VAL A 269 -2.31 7.68 -9.59
N SER A 270 -3.14 7.49 -10.62
CA SER A 270 -4.57 7.21 -10.46
C SER A 270 -4.88 5.77 -10.85
N ARG A 271 -6.09 5.32 -10.48
CA ARG A 271 -6.60 4.02 -10.89
C ARG A 271 -6.58 3.82 -12.42
N VAL A 272 -6.86 4.89 -13.18
CA VAL A 272 -6.83 4.86 -14.65
C VAL A 272 -5.41 4.61 -15.15
N ASP A 273 -4.41 5.34 -14.67
CA ASP A 273 -3.02 5.11 -15.09
C ASP A 273 -2.56 3.69 -14.78
N GLY A 274 -2.95 3.16 -13.63
CA GLY A 274 -2.65 1.78 -13.27
C GLY A 274 -3.26 0.79 -14.25
N ILE A 275 -4.54 0.96 -14.62
CA ILE A 275 -5.24 0.08 -15.57
C ILE A 275 -4.56 0.15 -16.94
N ASP A 276 -4.24 1.35 -17.41
CA ASP A 276 -3.56 1.57 -18.68
C ASP A 276 -2.19 0.89 -18.68
N PHE A 277 -1.41 1.07 -17.60
CA PHE A 277 -0.10 0.44 -17.44
C PHE A 277 -0.18 -1.09 -17.38
N PHE A 278 -1.13 -1.64 -16.62
CA PHE A 278 -1.36 -3.08 -16.55
C PHE A 278 -1.75 -3.65 -17.91
N SER A 279 -2.67 -2.99 -18.62
CA SER A 279 -3.12 -3.41 -19.95
C SER A 279 -1.98 -3.37 -20.96
N PHE A 280 -1.17 -2.31 -20.91
CA PHE A 280 0.05 -2.19 -21.70
C PHE A 280 1.02 -3.34 -21.44
N LEU A 281 1.29 -3.67 -20.17
CA LEU A 281 2.16 -4.79 -19.81
C LEU A 281 1.59 -6.13 -20.27
N CYS A 282 0.29 -6.37 -20.11
CA CYS A 282 -0.34 -7.60 -20.61
C CYS A 282 -0.13 -7.76 -22.12
N LEU A 283 -0.39 -6.72 -22.91
CA LEU A 283 -0.14 -6.74 -24.36
C LEU A 283 1.33 -7.01 -24.67
N ARG A 284 2.24 -6.33 -23.98
CA ARG A 284 3.67 -6.51 -24.16
C ARG A 284 4.07 -7.96 -23.92
N PHE A 285 3.71 -8.54 -22.78
CA PHE A 285 3.99 -9.94 -22.44
C PHE A 285 3.38 -10.94 -23.42
N LEU A 286 2.18 -10.67 -23.95
CA LEU A 286 1.55 -11.51 -24.97
C LEU A 286 2.30 -11.47 -26.31
N THR A 287 2.94 -10.35 -26.63
CA THR A 287 3.68 -10.12 -27.89
C THR A 287 5.20 -10.37 -27.81
N MET A 288 5.70 -10.91 -26.70
CA MET A 288 7.14 -11.14 -26.55
C MET A 288 7.63 -12.33 -27.38
N GLU A 289 8.80 -12.19 -27.98
CA GLU A 289 9.40 -13.23 -28.83
C GLU A 289 9.75 -14.49 -28.04
N ASP A 290 10.15 -14.36 -26.77
CA ASP A 290 10.49 -15.50 -25.91
C ASP A 290 9.29 -16.42 -25.59
N MET A 291 8.07 -15.89 -25.68
CA MET A 291 6.79 -16.61 -25.47
C MET A 291 6.26 -17.28 -26.74
N GLU A 292 6.67 -16.81 -27.92
CA GLU A 292 6.23 -17.27 -29.25
C GLU A 292 7.31 -18.02 -30.03
N ARG A 293 8.59 -17.94 -29.65
CA ARG A 293 9.67 -18.66 -30.32
C ARG A 293 9.54 -20.17 -30.15
N PHE A 294 9.19 -20.85 -31.23
CA PHE A 294 9.47 -22.27 -31.42
C PHE A 294 11.00 -22.47 -31.40
N PRO A 295 11.54 -23.36 -30.55
CA PRO A 295 12.95 -23.70 -30.64
C PRO A 295 13.25 -24.31 -32.01
N PRO A 296 14.47 -24.14 -32.54
CA PRO A 296 14.88 -24.72 -33.81
C PRO A 296 15.14 -26.23 -33.61
N THR A 297 14.09 -27.01 -33.41
CA THR A 297 14.14 -28.47 -33.24
C THR A 297 13.15 -29.15 -34.17
N SER A 298 13.56 -30.27 -34.77
CA SER A 298 12.71 -31.07 -35.67
C SER A 298 11.56 -31.79 -34.97
N ASP A 299 11.58 -31.82 -33.63
CA ASP A 299 10.53 -32.41 -32.79
C ASP A 299 9.57 -31.32 -32.31
N ILE A 300 8.40 -31.26 -32.97
CA ILE A 300 7.35 -30.29 -32.71
C ILE A 300 6.75 -30.48 -31.29
N THR A 301 6.72 -31.70 -30.77
CA THR A 301 6.14 -31.98 -29.45
C THR A 301 7.05 -31.45 -28.33
N CYS A 302 8.35 -31.71 -28.42
CA CYS A 302 9.35 -31.16 -27.50
C CYS A 302 9.35 -29.63 -27.54
N SER A 303 9.26 -29.04 -28.74
CA SER A 303 9.14 -27.59 -28.95
C SER A 303 7.92 -26.97 -28.26
N ILE A 304 6.76 -27.63 -28.34
CA ILE A 304 5.52 -27.19 -27.70
C ILE A 304 5.63 -27.33 -26.17
N GLU A 305 6.19 -28.42 -25.66
CA GLU A 305 6.39 -28.61 -24.23
C GLU A 305 7.32 -27.57 -23.62
N ASP A 306 8.44 -27.25 -24.28
CA ASP A 306 9.37 -26.20 -23.86
C ASP A 306 8.74 -24.80 -23.91
N MET A 307 7.93 -24.52 -24.92
CA MET A 307 7.17 -23.27 -25.00
C MET A 307 6.13 -23.18 -23.87
N LEU A 308 5.38 -24.25 -23.61
CA LEU A 308 4.42 -24.31 -22.50
C LEU A 308 5.11 -24.26 -21.14
N ALA A 309 6.31 -24.82 -21.00
CA ALA A 309 7.12 -24.74 -19.79
C ALA A 309 7.61 -23.31 -19.55
N ARG A 310 8.08 -22.61 -20.59
CA ARG A 310 8.44 -21.18 -20.52
C ARG A 310 7.26 -20.30 -20.10
N ARG A 311 6.10 -20.49 -20.74
CA ARG A 311 4.85 -19.79 -20.39
C ARG A 311 4.39 -20.08 -18.96
N ARG A 312 4.58 -21.32 -18.47
CA ARG A 312 4.26 -21.71 -17.09
C ARG A 312 5.23 -21.13 -16.05
N ARG A 313 6.49 -20.88 -16.42
CA ARG A 313 7.49 -20.25 -15.54
C ARG A 313 7.26 -18.76 -15.36
N ARG A 314 6.68 -18.09 -16.34
CA ARG A 314 6.41 -16.64 -16.34
C ARG A 314 5.07 -16.37 -15.65
N THR A 315 5.15 -15.98 -14.38
CA THR A 315 3.95 -15.88 -13.53
C THR A 315 3.01 -14.77 -14.00
N PHE A 316 3.55 -13.64 -14.46
CA PHE A 316 2.74 -12.55 -14.96
C PHE A 316 2.08 -12.88 -16.30
N TYR A 317 2.79 -13.57 -17.20
CA TYR A 317 2.23 -14.01 -18.50
C TYR A 317 0.94 -14.82 -18.32
N ARG A 318 0.90 -15.75 -17.37
CA ARG A 318 -0.31 -16.53 -17.07
C ARG A 318 -1.48 -15.63 -16.68
N LYS A 319 -1.21 -14.54 -15.95
CA LYS A 319 -2.25 -13.58 -15.60
C LYS A 319 -2.67 -12.73 -16.80
N SER A 320 -1.74 -12.33 -17.65
CA SER A 320 -2.03 -11.58 -18.89
C SER A 320 -2.96 -12.33 -19.84
N VAL A 321 -2.87 -13.67 -19.90
CA VAL A 321 -3.78 -14.50 -20.72
C VAL A 321 -5.21 -14.57 -20.16
N LEU A 322 -5.39 -14.36 -18.85
CA LEU A 322 -6.67 -14.53 -18.14
C LEU A 322 -7.40 -13.21 -17.84
N SER A 323 -6.77 -12.07 -18.13
CA SER A 323 -7.26 -10.73 -17.74
C SER A 323 -7.97 -10.04 -18.90
#